data_AF-A0A061QEK8-F1
#
_entry.id   AF-A0A061QEK8-F1
#
_cell.length_a   1.000
_cell.length_b   1.000
_cell.length_c   1.000
_cell.angle_alpha   90.00
_cell.angle_beta   90.00
_cell.angle_gamma   90.00
#
_symmetry.space_group_name_H-M   'P 1'
#
loop_
_entity.id
_entity.type
_entity.pdbx_description
1 polymer ?
#
loop_
_entity_poly.entity_id
_entity_poly.type
_entity_poly.pdbx_seq_one_letter_code
_entity_poly.pdbx_strand_id
1 'polypeptide(L)' 'MADTVDHVKPISDGGHPFPALDGLTSYCASCHSKKTARIDKRGAAATSKVHGGCTRDGTPTDPNHWWLK' A
#
# COMPACT_ATOMS: atom_id res chain seq x y z
N MET A 1 6.66 12.68 -3.92
CA MET A 1 5.26 13.08 -3.72
C MET A 1 4.38 11.84 -3.62
N ALA A 2 3.32 11.89 -2.80
CA ALA A 2 2.25 10.91 -2.83
C ALA A 2 1.10 11.45 -3.68
N ASP A 3 0.81 10.78 -4.79
CA ASP A 3 -0.15 11.20 -5.82
C ASP A 3 -1.24 10.16 -6.09
N THR A 4 -1.12 8.98 -5.48
CA THR A 4 -2.02 7.85 -5.70
C THR A 4 -2.67 7.46 -4.38
N VAL A 5 -3.99 7.31 -4.37
CA VAL A 5 -4.76 6.81 -3.23
C VAL A 5 -5.23 5.39 -3.55
N ASP A 6 -5.05 4.47 -2.61
CA ASP A 6 -5.39 3.05 -2.77
C ASP A 6 -5.86 2.45 -1.43
N HIS A 7 -6.60 1.35 -1.44
CA HIS A 7 -7.22 0.73 -0.27
C HIS A 7 -6.19 0.16 0.70
N VAL A 8 -6.34 0.38 2.01
CA VAL A 8 -5.48 -0.27 3.02
C VAL A 8 -5.56 -1.80 2.90
N LYS A 9 -6.78 -2.33 2.71
CA LYS A 9 -7.05 -3.73 2.40
C LYS A 9 -7.51 -3.86 0.94
N PRO A 10 -6.81 -4.61 0.08
CA PRO A 10 -7.20 -4.78 -1.32
C PRO A 10 -8.60 -5.37 -1.46
N ILE A 11 -9.38 -4.93 -2.45
CA ILE A 11 -10.71 -5.48 -2.75
C ILE A 11 -10.62 -6.98 -3.06
N SER A 12 -9.59 -7.41 -3.80
CA SER A 12 -9.33 -8.82 -4.11
C SER A 12 -9.08 -9.71 -2.89
N ASP A 13 -8.71 -9.12 -1.76
CA ASP A 13 -8.50 -9.80 -0.47
C ASP A 13 -9.72 -9.59 0.47
N GLY A 14 -10.85 -9.12 -0.07
CA GLY A 14 -12.08 -8.85 0.69
C GLY A 14 -12.08 -7.50 1.40
N GLY A 15 -11.43 -6.49 0.82
CA GLY A 15 -11.61 -5.08 1.20
C GLY A 15 -12.96 -4.52 0.71
N HIS A 16 -13.51 -3.56 1.44
CA HIS A 16 -14.74 -2.87 1.02
C HIS A 16 -14.46 -2.04 -0.25
N PRO A 17 -15.31 -2.08 -1.30
CA PRO A 17 -15.05 -1.34 -2.54
C PRO A 17 -15.05 0.18 -2.35
N PHE A 18 -15.90 0.68 -1.45
CA PHE A 18 -16.08 2.12 -1.16
C PHE A 18 -15.91 2.37 0.35
N PRO A 19 -14.71 2.19 0.92
CA PRO A 19 -14.51 2.38 2.34
C PRO A 19 -14.62 3.88 2.69
N ALA A 20 -14.78 4.18 3.97
CA ALA A 20 -14.51 5.53 4.45
C ALA A 20 -13.00 5.84 4.32
N LEU A 21 -12.61 7.09 4.62
CA LEU A 21 -11.22 7.55 4.43
C LEU A 21 -10.19 6.76 5.25
N ASP A 22 -10.60 6.13 6.35
CA ASP A 22 -9.77 5.26 7.19
C ASP A 22 -9.39 3.93 6.50
N GLY A 23 -10.15 3.51 5.49
CA GLY A 23 -9.82 2.36 4.65
C GLY A 23 -8.98 2.70 3.42
N LEU A 24 -8.57 3.96 3.25
CA LEU A 24 -7.73 4.44 2.15
C LEU A 24 -6.39 4.96 2.68
N THR A 25 -5.36 4.90 1.86
CA THR A 25 -4.08 5.52 2.19
C THR A 25 -3.39 6.04 0.93
N SER A 26 -2.60 7.10 1.10
CA SER A 26 -1.80 7.68 0.03
C SER A 26 -0.50 6.92 -0.16
N TYR A 27 -0.06 6.80 -1.42
CA TYR A 27 1.19 6.21 -1.84
C TYR A 27 1.88 7.10 -2.88
N CYS A 28 3.21 7.05 -2.92
CA CYS A 28 3.94 7.45 -4.11
C CYS A 28 3.86 6.35 -5.18
N ALA A 29 4.10 6.69 -6.44
CA ALA A 29 4.07 5.75 -7.55
C ALA A 29 4.89 4.46 -7.31
N SER A 30 6.11 4.58 -6.75
CA SER A 30 6.98 3.43 -6.47
C SER A 30 6.39 2.47 -5.43
N CYS A 31 5.83 3.01 -4.34
CA CYS A 31 5.20 2.20 -3.30
C CYS A 31 3.89 1.57 -3.81
N HIS A 32 3.10 2.31 -4.60
CA HIS A 32 1.90 1.78 -5.24
C HIS A 32 2.23 0.59 -6.16
N SER A 33 3.22 0.72 -7.06
CA SER A 33 3.64 -0.40 -7.94
C SER A 33 4.11 -1.63 -7.16
N LYS A 34 4.84 -1.42 -6.05
CA LYS A 34 5.29 -2.52 -5.18
C LYS A 34 4.11 -3.21 -4.48
N LYS A 35 3.10 -2.45 -4.08
CA LYS A 35 1.88 -2.99 -3.49
C LYS A 35 1.10 -3.83 -4.50
N THR A 36 0.86 -3.31 -5.71
CA THR A 36 0.21 -4.05 -6.81
C THR A 36 0.94 -5.36 -7.09
N ALA A 37 2.26 -5.29 -7.29
CA ALA A 37 3.08 -6.48 -7.56
C ALA A 37 3.09 -7.51 -6.43
N ARG A 38 2.78 -7.13 -5.18
CA ARG A 38 2.61 -8.06 -4.06
C ARG A 38 1.23 -8.72 -4.07
N ILE A 39 0.18 -7.97 -4.40
CA ILE A 39 -1.20 -8.47 -4.49
C ILE A 39 -1.34 -9.45 -5.65
N ASP A 40 -0.67 -9.20 -6.77
CA ASP A 40 -0.71 -10.09 -7.95
C ASP A 40 0.00 -11.44 -7.72
N LYS A 41 0.91 -11.53 -6.74
CA LYS A 41 1.56 -12.79 -6.38
C LYS A 41 0.58 -13.70 -5.63
N ARG A 42 0.18 -14.80 -6.26
CA ARG A 42 -0.56 -15.90 -5.62
C ARG A 42 0.40 -16.98 -5.08
N GLY A 43 0.06 -17.60 -3.94
CA GLY A 43 0.80 -18.74 -3.38
C GLY A 43 1.77 -18.39 -2.24
N ALA A 44 2.81 -19.21 -2.01
CA ALA A 44 3.70 -19.13 -0.84
C ALA A 44 4.49 -17.81 -0.67
N ALA A 45 4.50 -16.94 -1.69
CA ALA A 45 5.10 -15.61 -1.65
C ALA A 45 4.09 -14.47 -1.43
N ALA A 46 2.78 -14.79 -1.39
CA ALA A 46 1.74 -13.85 -1.02
C ALA A 46 1.92 -13.47 0.45
N THR A 47 1.94 -12.18 0.73
CA THR A 47 2.04 -11.68 2.10
C THR A 47 0.83 -10.83 2.41
N SER A 48 0.14 -11.17 3.51
CA SER A 48 -0.96 -10.37 4.05
C SER A 48 -0.47 -9.12 4.80
N LYS A 49 0.84 -8.81 4.74
CA LYS A 49 1.36 -7.60 5.37
C LYS A 49 0.83 -6.38 4.64
N VAL A 50 0.12 -5.53 5.38
CA VAL A 50 -0.32 -4.21 4.92
C VAL A 50 0.90 -3.42 4.45
N HIS A 51 0.84 -2.88 3.23
CA HIS A 51 1.88 -2.00 2.72
C HIS A 51 1.70 -0.61 3.31
N GLY A 52 2.67 -0.13 4.08
CA GLY A 52 2.63 1.21 4.67
C GLY A 52 2.54 2.31 3.61
N GLY A 53 1.77 3.36 3.89
CA GLY A 53 1.56 4.50 3.01
C GLY A 53 2.75 5.46 2.92
N CYS A 54 2.49 6.64 2.35
CA CYS A 54 3.45 7.73 2.25
C CYS A 54 2.86 9.04 2.78
N THR A 55 3.72 9.90 3.37
CA THR A 55 3.41 11.31 3.62
C THR A 55 3.22 12.07 2.31
N ARG A 56 2.71 13.30 2.38
CA ARG A 56 2.52 14.19 1.21
C ARG A 56 3.75 14.24 0.29
N ASP A 57 4.93 14.31 0.89
CA ASP A 57 6.18 14.49 0.14
C ASP A 57 6.68 13.15 -0.47
N GLY A 58 6.04 12.03 -0.15
CA GLY A 58 6.38 10.69 -0.65
C GLY A 58 7.26 9.88 0.31
N THR A 59 7.51 10.38 1.52
CA THR A 59 8.25 9.66 2.55
C THR A 59 7.39 8.51 3.09
N PRO A 60 7.91 7.27 3.20
CA PRO A 60 7.13 6.15 3.74
C PRO A 60 6.75 6.40 5.19
N THR A 61 5.55 5.96 5.57
CA THR A 61 5.10 5.99 6.96
C THR A 61 5.61 4.80 7.77
N ASP A 62 6.09 3.75 7.11
CA ASP A 62 6.74 2.60 7.77
C ASP A 62 8.17 2.99 8.21
N PRO A 63 8.47 3.03 9.52
CA PRO A 63 9.81 3.37 10.01
C PRO A 63 10.87 2.34 9.63
N ASN A 64 10.47 1.12 9.25
CA ASN A 64 11.39 0.06 8.82
C ASN A 64 11.55 -0.02 7.29
N HIS A 65 11.14 1.02 6.56
CA HIS A 65 11.23 1.02 5.11
C HIS A 65 12.68 0.87 4.63
N TRP A 66 12.90 0.07 3.58
CA TRP A 66 14.23 -0.37 3.12
C TRP A 66 15.21 0.75 2.76
N TRP A 67 14.73 1.94 2.39
CA TRP A 67 15.57 3.10 2.08
C TRP A 67 15.73 4.09 3.24
N LEU A 68 15.05 3.86 4.37
CA LEU A 68 15.20 4.65 5.60
C LEU A 68 16.31 4.06 6.50
N LYS A 69 16.95 2.97 6.03
CA LYS A 69 18.12 2.34 6.62
C LYS A 69 19.38 2.74 5.87
#